data_AF-A0A935GGA2-F1
#
_entry.id   AF-A0A935GGA2-F1
#
_cell.length_a   1.000
_cell.length_b   1.000
_cell.length_c   1.000
_cell.angle_alpha   90.00
_cell.angle_beta   90.00
_cell.angle_gamma   90.00
#
_symmetry.space_group_name_H-M   'P 1'
#
loop_
_entity.id
_entity.type
_entity.pdbx_description
1 polymer ?
#
loop_
_entity_poly.entity_id
_entity_poly.type
_entity_poly.pdbx_seq_one_letter_code
_entity_poly.pdbx_strand_id
1 'polypeptide(L)'
;MNLQDAYYEQKFEVEFLRAKGDAFQTFFERLMGLAYKADFMACRPWGNQGDRKNDGFLKSERRLFQVYAPNEMDAAKAKAKITDDFEGAKEHWGKHFDKWVFVHNATDGLPPHIQQLLLDFEFANSGIGLEPWCLEELRLILRKLTDEDKASWLGLAPNDATKMKLGFGDLKVVLERISALPAPPMTDIQDVPTGKIEANALSEAVAQLLKEGMVKSPLVADFLSHWYDETLGERLAEAFKAEYRRLRGGHGPNQIYAELQSWAGGDHLGTPEHQLAVLTIIAYYFERCDIFEEPRSAAR
;
A
#
# COMPACT_ATOMS: atom_id res chain seq x y z
N MET A 1 0.81 -4.19 -15.56
CA MET A 1 0.51 -2.86 -15.02
C MET A 1 1.56 -1.86 -15.50
N ASN A 2 1.20 -0.60 -15.80
CA ASN A 2 2.19 0.44 -16.18
C ASN A 2 2.81 1.10 -14.93
N LEU A 3 3.85 1.93 -15.11
CA LEU A 3 4.55 2.63 -14.01
C LEU A 3 3.61 3.47 -13.13
N GLN A 4 2.69 4.21 -13.75
CA GLN A 4 1.80 5.13 -13.04
C GLN A 4 0.79 4.37 -12.17
N ASP A 5 0.18 3.32 -12.72
CA ASP A 5 -0.74 2.46 -11.99
C ASP A 5 -0.02 1.72 -10.85
N ALA A 6 1.19 1.22 -11.09
CA ALA A 6 1.99 0.57 -10.06
C ALA A 6 2.33 1.51 -8.90
N TYR A 7 2.62 2.79 -9.19
CA TYR A 7 2.86 3.79 -8.17
C TYR A 7 1.63 4.03 -7.29
N TYR A 8 0.47 4.24 -7.92
CA TYR A 8 -0.78 4.49 -7.19
C TYR A 8 -1.22 3.27 -6.38
N GLU A 9 -1.14 2.08 -6.95
CA GLU A 9 -1.48 0.84 -6.26
C GLU A 9 -0.57 0.59 -5.04
N GLN A 10 0.72 0.88 -5.17
CA GLN A 10 1.67 0.76 -4.05
C GLN A 10 1.35 1.76 -2.93
N LYS A 11 1.07 3.03 -3.26
CA LYS A 11 0.70 4.05 -2.26
C LYS A 11 -0.61 3.69 -1.55
N PHE A 12 -1.59 3.25 -2.30
CA PHE A 12 -2.89 2.82 -1.79
C PHE A 12 -2.77 1.62 -0.84
N GLU A 13 -1.99 0.60 -1.21
CA GLU A 13 -1.73 -0.56 -0.36
C GLU A 13 -1.09 -0.15 0.98
N VAL A 14 -0.16 0.82 0.96
CA VAL A 14 0.47 1.32 2.18
C VAL A 14 -0.52 2.05 3.08
N GLU A 15 -1.39 2.90 2.51
CA GLU A 15 -2.46 3.55 3.27
C GLU A 15 -3.41 2.52 3.89
N PHE A 16 -3.81 1.50 3.14
CA PHE A 16 -4.64 0.40 3.63
C PHE A 16 -3.98 -0.33 4.81
N LEU A 17 -2.70 -0.69 4.69
CA LEU A 17 -1.97 -1.43 5.73
C LEU A 17 -1.82 -0.62 7.03
N ARG A 18 -1.65 0.70 6.91
CA ARG A 18 -1.52 1.62 8.04
C ARG A 18 -2.85 1.98 8.70
N ALA A 19 -3.94 2.00 7.93
CA ALA A 19 -5.22 2.48 8.43
C ALA A 19 -5.89 1.46 9.37
N LYS A 20 -6.27 1.93 10.57
CA LYS A 20 -6.98 1.18 11.62
C LYS A 20 -8.06 2.08 12.25
N GLY A 21 -9.10 1.47 12.81
CA GLY A 21 -10.24 2.18 13.42
C GLY A 21 -10.85 3.23 12.49
N ASP A 22 -11.12 4.41 13.04
CA ASP A 22 -11.72 5.54 12.32
C ASP A 22 -10.90 6.00 11.09
N ALA A 23 -9.57 5.81 11.12
CA ALA A 23 -8.72 6.13 9.98
C ALA A 23 -9.01 5.23 8.77
N PHE A 24 -9.35 3.96 9.02
CA PHE A 24 -9.73 3.02 7.96
C PHE A 24 -11.13 3.32 7.41
N GLN A 25 -12.07 3.70 8.26
CA GLN A 25 -13.37 4.19 7.80
C GLN A 25 -13.21 5.43 6.92
N THR A 26 -12.39 6.39 7.34
CA THR A 26 -12.10 7.60 6.54
C THR A 26 -11.46 7.25 5.19
N PHE A 27 -10.52 6.30 5.18
CA PHE A 27 -9.89 5.77 3.97
C PHE A 27 -10.93 5.14 3.02
N PHE A 28 -11.82 4.29 3.55
CA PHE A 28 -12.88 3.65 2.78
C PHE A 28 -13.87 4.67 2.20
N GLU A 29 -14.35 5.60 3.02
CA GLU A 29 -15.27 6.67 2.61
C GLU A 29 -14.65 7.52 1.49
N ARG A 30 -13.36 7.85 1.59
CA ARG A 30 -12.64 8.61 0.57
C ARG A 30 -12.57 7.85 -0.75
N LEU A 31 -12.17 6.57 -0.71
CA LEU A 31 -12.11 5.72 -1.90
C LEU A 31 -13.46 5.63 -2.60
N MET A 32 -14.51 5.29 -1.85
CA MET A 32 -15.86 5.13 -2.39
C MET A 32 -16.44 6.45 -2.89
N GLY A 33 -16.23 7.54 -2.15
CA GLY A 33 -16.65 8.89 -2.53
C GLY A 33 -15.98 9.37 -3.82
N LEU A 34 -14.69 9.06 -4.01
CA LEU A 34 -14.00 9.37 -5.27
C LEU A 34 -14.49 8.49 -6.43
N ALA A 35 -14.70 7.19 -6.20
CA ALA A 35 -15.09 6.26 -7.25
C ALA A 35 -16.55 6.44 -7.74
N TYR A 36 -17.47 6.73 -6.83
CA TYR A 36 -18.91 6.68 -7.09
C TYR A 36 -19.61 8.04 -6.95
N LYS A 37 -18.88 9.07 -6.46
CA LYS A 37 -19.38 10.45 -6.31
C LYS A 37 -20.76 10.46 -5.62
N ALA A 38 -21.77 11.02 -6.27
CA ALA A 38 -23.11 11.18 -5.71
C ALA A 38 -23.89 9.86 -5.51
N ASP A 39 -23.43 8.75 -6.09
CA ASP A 39 -24.09 7.45 -5.93
C ASP A 39 -23.70 6.74 -4.62
N PHE A 40 -22.54 7.10 -4.06
CA PHE A 40 -22.12 6.64 -2.74
C PHE A 40 -22.57 7.63 -1.65
N MET A 41 -23.35 7.12 -0.72
CA MET A 41 -23.85 7.86 0.44
C MET A 41 -22.99 7.50 1.65
N ALA A 42 -21.99 8.33 1.95
CA ALA A 42 -21.24 8.22 3.20
C ALA A 42 -22.18 8.46 4.39
N CYS A 43 -22.14 7.59 5.39
CA CYS A 43 -22.93 7.77 6.60
C CYS A 43 -22.04 8.34 7.70
N ARG A 44 -22.53 9.36 8.42
CA ARG A 44 -21.85 9.87 9.60
C ARG A 44 -22.78 9.78 10.81
N PRO A 45 -22.27 9.38 11.98
CA PRO A 45 -23.08 9.32 13.19
C PRO A 45 -23.63 10.72 13.51
N TRP A 46 -24.94 10.81 13.73
CA TRP A 46 -25.60 12.08 14.07
C TRP A 46 -25.94 12.14 15.56
N GLY A 47 -25.02 12.71 16.34
CA GLY A 47 -25.19 12.86 17.80
C GLY A 47 -25.49 11.52 18.48
N ASN A 48 -26.48 11.49 19.37
CA ASN A 48 -26.84 10.29 20.13
C ASN A 48 -27.57 9.20 19.32
N GLN A 49 -27.88 9.43 18.03
CA GLN A 49 -28.60 8.44 17.21
C GLN A 49 -27.68 7.41 16.54
N GLY A 50 -26.35 7.56 16.67
CA GLY A 50 -25.38 6.67 16.03
C GLY A 50 -25.44 6.69 14.50
N ASP A 51 -24.79 5.71 13.88
CA ASP A 51 -24.76 5.45 12.43
C ASP A 51 -25.89 4.49 11.95
N ARG A 52 -26.65 3.93 12.90
CA ARG A 52 -27.65 2.87 12.65
C ARG A 52 -27.08 1.70 11.83
N LYS A 53 -25.83 1.30 12.10
CA LYS A 53 -25.14 0.19 11.43
C LYS A 53 -25.07 0.34 9.90
N ASN A 54 -24.71 1.55 9.47
CA ASN A 54 -24.45 1.87 8.08
C ASN A 54 -23.20 2.74 8.03
N ASP A 55 -22.08 2.21 7.52
CA ASP A 55 -20.84 2.97 7.32
C ASP A 55 -20.71 3.53 5.90
N GLY A 56 -21.67 3.19 5.03
CA GLY A 56 -21.74 3.66 3.66
C GLY A 56 -22.78 2.89 2.86
N PHE A 57 -23.39 3.56 1.88
CA PHE A 57 -24.43 2.95 1.06
C PHE A 57 -24.25 3.31 -0.41
N LEU A 58 -24.12 2.31 -1.28
CA LEU A 58 -24.06 2.49 -2.73
C LEU A 58 -25.46 2.27 -3.32
N LYS A 59 -26.07 3.37 -3.77
CA LYS A 59 -27.50 3.40 -4.10
C LYS A 59 -27.85 2.59 -5.32
N SER A 60 -27.11 2.74 -6.42
CA SER A 60 -27.37 1.99 -7.66
C SER A 60 -27.31 0.48 -7.49
N GLU A 61 -26.43 0.01 -6.60
CA GLU A 61 -26.22 -1.41 -6.33
C GLU A 61 -27.00 -1.94 -5.13
N ARG A 62 -27.77 -1.10 -4.44
CA ARG A 62 -28.49 -1.45 -3.20
C ARG A 62 -27.57 -2.17 -2.20
N ARG A 63 -26.35 -1.67 -2.06
CA ARG A 63 -25.28 -2.29 -1.28
C ARG A 63 -24.97 -1.45 -0.04
N LEU A 64 -25.11 -2.08 1.12
CA LEU A 64 -24.75 -1.50 2.41
C LEU A 64 -23.37 -2.00 2.83
N PHE A 65 -22.55 -1.11 3.36
CA PHE A 65 -21.20 -1.41 3.82
C PHE A 65 -21.11 -1.25 5.32
N GLN A 66 -20.43 -2.20 5.97
CA GLN A 66 -19.99 -2.12 7.35
C GLN A 66 -18.47 -2.28 7.41
N VAL A 67 -17.80 -1.34 8.06
CA VAL A 67 -16.36 -1.20 8.06
C VAL A 67 -15.80 -1.64 9.40
N TYR A 68 -14.91 -2.63 9.39
CA TYR A 68 -14.29 -3.17 10.59
C TYR A 68 -12.79 -3.36 10.42
N ALA A 69 -12.02 -2.47 11.05
CA ALA A 69 -10.57 -2.47 10.96
C ALA A 69 -9.92 -2.30 12.33
N PRO A 70 -10.02 -3.29 13.24
CA PRO A 70 -9.42 -3.18 14.56
C PRO A 70 -7.89 -3.08 14.47
N ASN A 71 -7.26 -2.60 15.55
CA ASN A 71 -5.80 -2.65 15.68
C ASN A 71 -5.28 -4.09 15.67
N GLU A 72 -6.01 -4.99 16.35
CA GLU A 72 -5.76 -6.41 16.38
C GLU A 72 -7.03 -7.17 16.02
N MET A 73 -6.94 -8.07 15.04
CA MET A 73 -8.06 -8.88 14.60
C MET A 73 -8.26 -10.05 15.56
N ASP A 74 -9.31 -9.98 16.38
CA ASP A 74 -9.74 -11.08 17.24
C ASP A 74 -10.98 -11.77 16.65
N ALA A 75 -10.92 -13.10 16.58
CA ALA A 75 -11.97 -13.94 16.03
C ALA A 75 -13.33 -13.74 16.72
N ALA A 76 -13.37 -13.76 18.05
CA ALA A 76 -14.62 -13.67 18.80
C ALA A 76 -15.25 -12.29 18.66
N LYS A 77 -14.43 -11.23 18.73
CA LYS A 77 -14.86 -9.85 18.50
C LYS A 77 -15.36 -9.64 17.06
N ALA A 78 -14.68 -10.20 16.07
CA ALA A 78 -15.11 -10.12 14.68
C ALA A 78 -16.47 -10.80 14.46
N LYS A 79 -16.68 -12.00 15.02
CA LYS A 79 -17.99 -12.68 14.97
C LYS A 79 -19.11 -11.84 15.60
N ALA A 80 -18.84 -11.30 16.79
CA ALA A 80 -19.80 -10.47 17.50
C ALA A 80 -20.14 -9.21 16.68
N LYS A 81 -19.13 -8.56 16.11
CA LYS A 81 -19.29 -7.36 15.28
C LYS A 81 -20.09 -7.64 14.01
N ILE A 82 -19.77 -8.70 13.27
CA ILE A 82 -20.53 -9.12 12.09
C ILE A 82 -22.00 -9.37 12.45
N THR A 83 -22.24 -10.09 13.56
CA THR A 83 -23.60 -10.43 14.01
C THR A 83 -24.41 -9.18 14.35
N ASP A 84 -23.85 -8.32 15.21
CA ASP A 84 -24.51 -7.10 15.69
C ASP A 84 -24.76 -6.10 14.55
N ASP A 85 -23.76 -5.90 13.67
CA ASP A 85 -23.88 -4.98 12.57
C ASP A 85 -24.85 -5.46 11.48
N PHE A 86 -24.83 -6.76 11.13
CA PHE A 86 -25.72 -7.31 10.11
C PHE A 86 -27.19 -7.29 10.56
N GLU A 87 -27.48 -7.74 11.78
CA GLU A 87 -28.86 -7.74 12.29
C GLU A 87 -29.39 -6.32 12.50
N GLY A 88 -28.57 -5.40 13.03
CA GLY A 88 -28.96 -4.00 13.15
C GLY A 88 -29.15 -3.32 11.77
N ALA A 89 -28.31 -3.65 10.78
CA ALA A 89 -28.50 -3.17 9.42
C ALA A 89 -29.83 -3.65 8.83
N LYS A 90 -30.20 -4.93 9.03
CA LYS A 90 -31.51 -5.45 8.60
C LYS A 90 -32.68 -4.73 9.27
N GLU A 91 -32.60 -4.50 10.58
CA GLU A 91 -33.65 -3.81 11.34
C GLU A 91 -33.93 -2.41 10.78
N HIS A 92 -32.89 -1.64 10.49
CA HIS A 92 -33.02 -0.25 10.07
C HIS A 92 -33.14 -0.07 8.55
N TRP A 93 -32.49 -0.92 7.77
CA TRP A 93 -32.27 -0.71 6.34
C TRP A 93 -32.71 -1.88 5.45
N GLY A 94 -33.25 -2.97 6.00
CA GLY A 94 -33.51 -4.22 5.26
C GLY A 94 -34.43 -4.10 4.02
N LYS A 95 -35.19 -3.00 3.88
CA LYS A 95 -35.98 -2.71 2.67
C LYS A 95 -35.15 -2.10 1.53
N HIS A 96 -33.99 -1.56 1.85
CA HIS A 96 -33.17 -0.71 0.97
C HIS A 96 -31.99 -1.44 0.35
N PHE A 97 -31.45 -2.48 0.99
CA PHE A 97 -30.35 -3.27 0.43
C PHE A 97 -30.75 -4.72 0.13
N ASP A 98 -30.04 -5.30 -0.83
CA ASP A 98 -30.00 -6.75 -1.10
C ASP A 98 -28.55 -7.28 -1.11
N LYS A 99 -27.58 -6.42 -0.80
CA LYS A 99 -26.17 -6.77 -0.58
C LYS A 99 -25.65 -6.11 0.68
N TRP A 100 -24.97 -6.88 1.50
CA TRP A 100 -24.29 -6.42 2.70
C TRP A 100 -22.81 -6.78 2.61
N VAL A 101 -21.95 -5.79 2.77
CA VAL A 101 -20.51 -5.96 2.60
C VAL A 101 -19.78 -5.69 3.90
N PHE A 102 -19.01 -6.68 4.33
CA PHE A 102 -18.12 -6.58 5.47
C PHE A 102 -16.71 -6.18 5.00
N VAL A 103 -16.39 -4.90 5.13
CA VAL A 103 -15.08 -4.36 4.73
C VAL A 103 -14.10 -4.49 5.89
N HIS A 104 -12.95 -5.11 5.68
CA HIS A 104 -11.98 -5.35 6.75
C HIS A 104 -10.52 -5.09 6.36
N ASN A 105 -9.65 -5.00 7.38
CA ASN A 105 -8.22 -4.73 7.23
C ASN A 105 -7.30 -5.94 7.47
N ALA A 106 -7.85 -7.15 7.61
CA ALA A 106 -7.05 -8.37 7.79
C ALA A 106 -6.18 -8.65 6.54
N THR A 107 -4.86 -8.64 6.72
CA THR A 107 -3.87 -8.80 5.65
C THR A 107 -3.68 -10.24 5.20
N ASP A 108 -3.91 -11.20 6.09
CA ASP A 108 -3.75 -12.64 5.83
C ASP A 108 -5.09 -13.34 5.57
N GLY A 109 -6.11 -12.55 5.24
CA GLY A 109 -7.49 -13.01 5.05
C GLY A 109 -8.25 -13.25 6.36
N LEU A 110 -9.54 -13.57 6.22
CA LEU A 110 -10.38 -13.90 7.36
C LEU A 110 -10.20 -15.37 7.76
N PRO A 111 -10.15 -15.69 9.07
CA PRO A 111 -10.10 -17.07 9.54
C PRO A 111 -11.30 -17.90 9.03
N PRO A 112 -11.15 -19.23 8.82
CA PRO A 112 -12.21 -20.08 8.27
C PRO A 112 -13.54 -20.00 9.04
N HIS A 113 -13.49 -19.84 10.36
CA HIS A 113 -14.69 -19.75 11.20
C HIS A 113 -15.45 -18.42 11.05
N ILE A 114 -14.83 -17.36 10.50
CA ILE A 114 -15.51 -16.11 10.12
C ILE A 114 -16.13 -16.28 8.74
N GLN A 115 -15.41 -16.92 7.80
CA GLN A 115 -15.96 -17.23 6.48
C GLN A 115 -17.21 -18.12 6.59
N GLN A 116 -17.16 -19.14 7.44
CA GLN A 116 -18.31 -19.99 7.75
C GLN A 116 -19.49 -19.17 8.30
N LEU A 117 -19.24 -18.23 9.21
CA LEU A 117 -20.29 -17.36 9.76
C LEU A 117 -20.99 -16.54 8.65
N LEU A 118 -20.20 -15.96 7.73
CA LEU A 118 -20.76 -15.17 6.61
C LEU A 118 -21.62 -16.05 5.69
N LEU A 119 -21.15 -17.26 5.36
CA LEU A 119 -21.91 -18.23 4.54
C LEU A 119 -23.20 -18.68 5.24
N ASP A 120 -23.13 -18.99 6.52
CA ASP A 120 -24.31 -19.40 7.32
C ASP A 120 -25.35 -18.26 7.39
N PHE A 121 -24.89 -17.01 7.51
CA PHE A 121 -25.75 -15.84 7.51
C PHE A 121 -26.40 -15.59 6.15
N GLU A 122 -25.64 -15.68 5.07
CA GLU A 122 -26.19 -15.55 3.71
C GLU A 122 -27.25 -16.62 3.45
N PHE A 123 -26.96 -17.87 3.84
CA PHE A 123 -27.92 -18.97 3.71
C PHE A 123 -29.20 -18.74 4.52
N ALA A 124 -29.09 -18.24 5.76
CA ALA A 124 -30.23 -17.96 6.62
C ALA A 124 -31.07 -16.74 6.19
N ASN A 125 -30.54 -15.88 5.31
CA ASN A 125 -31.15 -14.61 4.92
C ASN A 125 -31.32 -14.52 3.40
N SER A 126 -32.11 -15.45 2.84
CA SER A 126 -32.39 -15.53 1.41
C SER A 126 -32.83 -14.17 0.83
N GLY A 127 -32.12 -13.71 -0.20
CA GLY A 127 -32.37 -12.41 -0.85
C GLY A 127 -31.40 -11.31 -0.43
N ILE A 128 -30.50 -11.57 0.51
CA ILE A 128 -29.40 -10.67 0.86
C ILE A 128 -28.07 -11.39 0.60
N GLY A 129 -27.26 -10.89 -0.33
CA GLY A 129 -25.89 -11.38 -0.54
C GLY A 129 -24.93 -10.82 0.50
N LEU A 130 -24.02 -11.65 1.03
CA LEU A 130 -23.00 -11.22 1.99
C LEU A 130 -21.60 -11.38 1.40
N GLU A 131 -20.84 -10.29 1.35
CA GLU A 131 -19.49 -10.30 0.75
C GLU A 131 -18.45 -9.75 1.74
N PRO A 132 -17.37 -10.48 2.03
CA PRO A 132 -16.20 -9.88 2.67
C PRO A 132 -15.38 -9.11 1.63
N TRP A 133 -15.03 -7.86 1.93
CA TRP A 133 -14.12 -7.05 1.10
C TRP A 133 -12.85 -6.73 1.88
N CYS A 134 -11.71 -6.92 1.22
CA CYS A 134 -10.39 -6.56 1.73
C CYS A 134 -9.62 -5.73 0.68
N LEU A 135 -8.29 -5.73 0.77
CA LEU A 135 -7.40 -4.96 -0.11
C LEU A 135 -7.72 -5.15 -1.60
N GLU A 136 -7.99 -6.38 -2.04
CA GLU A 136 -8.15 -6.67 -3.47
C GLU A 136 -9.46 -6.11 -4.05
N GLU A 137 -10.58 -6.25 -3.33
CA GLU A 137 -11.85 -5.63 -3.75
C GLU A 137 -11.74 -4.11 -3.76
N LEU A 138 -11.07 -3.53 -2.75
CA LEU A 138 -10.84 -2.09 -2.68
C LEU A 138 -9.86 -1.60 -3.77
N ARG A 139 -8.87 -2.42 -4.16
CA ARG A 139 -7.94 -2.15 -5.27
C ARG A 139 -8.69 -2.12 -6.61
N LEU A 140 -9.70 -2.97 -6.80
CA LEU A 140 -10.57 -2.89 -7.98
C LEU A 140 -11.36 -1.58 -8.02
N ILE A 141 -11.75 -1.03 -6.86
CA ILE A 141 -12.39 0.29 -6.80
C ILE A 141 -11.36 1.40 -7.13
N LEU A 142 -10.14 1.32 -6.60
CA LEU A 142 -9.06 2.27 -6.92
C LEU A 142 -8.83 2.37 -8.44
N ARG A 143 -8.85 1.24 -9.15
CA ARG A 143 -8.67 1.18 -10.61
C ARG A 143 -9.77 1.91 -11.39
N LYS A 144 -10.93 2.18 -10.78
CA LYS A 144 -12.01 2.97 -11.40
C LYS A 144 -11.78 4.48 -11.30
N LEU A 145 -10.92 4.94 -10.39
CA LEU A 145 -10.65 6.37 -10.24
C LEU A 145 -9.95 6.92 -11.48
N THR A 146 -10.25 8.18 -11.80
CA THR A 146 -9.50 8.93 -12.80
C THR A 146 -8.09 9.24 -12.30
N ASP A 147 -7.15 9.51 -13.21
CA ASP A 147 -5.78 9.86 -12.81
C ASP A 147 -5.72 11.18 -12.03
N GLU A 148 -6.67 12.09 -12.27
CA GLU A 148 -6.83 13.32 -11.48
C GLU A 148 -7.26 13.02 -10.04
N ASP A 149 -8.27 12.15 -9.86
CA ASP A 149 -8.71 11.73 -8.53
C ASP A 149 -7.58 11.00 -7.79
N LYS A 150 -6.87 10.07 -8.45
CA LYS A 150 -5.70 9.39 -7.89
C LYS A 150 -4.61 10.38 -7.50
N ALA A 151 -4.27 11.35 -8.37
CA ALA A 151 -3.25 12.36 -8.09
C ALA A 151 -3.63 13.28 -6.92
N SER A 152 -4.90 13.69 -6.85
CA SER A 152 -5.42 14.54 -5.77
C SER A 152 -5.33 13.87 -4.40
N TRP A 153 -5.35 12.54 -4.37
CA TRP A 153 -5.26 11.75 -3.16
C TRP A 153 -3.84 11.30 -2.85
N LEU A 154 -3.22 10.58 -3.77
CA LEU A 154 -1.98 9.84 -3.56
C LEU A 154 -0.74 10.61 -4.04
N GLY A 155 -0.92 11.84 -4.52
CA GLY A 155 0.13 12.70 -5.08
C GLY A 155 0.43 12.39 -6.55
N LEU A 156 1.28 13.21 -7.17
CA LEU A 156 1.64 13.03 -8.58
C LEU A 156 2.53 11.79 -8.76
N ALA A 157 2.10 10.89 -9.64
CA ALA A 157 2.84 9.69 -9.99
C ALA A 157 3.87 9.95 -11.12
N PRO A 158 5.04 9.29 -11.10
CA PRO A 158 5.92 9.23 -12.25
C PRO A 158 5.25 8.47 -13.41
N ASN A 159 5.57 8.87 -14.63
CA ASN A 159 5.10 8.25 -15.86
C ASN A 159 6.24 8.13 -16.90
N ASP A 160 5.94 7.61 -18.08
CA ASP A 160 6.95 7.41 -19.13
C ASP A 160 7.64 8.71 -19.57
N ALA A 161 6.92 9.82 -19.61
CA ALA A 161 7.50 11.12 -19.97
C ALA A 161 8.48 11.61 -18.90
N THR A 162 8.15 11.44 -17.62
CA THR A 162 9.07 11.67 -16.49
C THR A 162 10.29 10.77 -16.61
N LYS A 163 10.11 9.49 -16.96
CA LYS A 163 11.20 8.52 -17.15
C LYS A 163 12.15 8.88 -18.28
N MET A 164 11.65 9.48 -19.35
CA MET A 164 12.50 9.98 -20.43
C MET A 164 13.31 11.22 -20.01
N LYS A 165 12.78 12.05 -19.11
CA LYS A 165 13.40 13.31 -18.67
C LYS A 165 14.37 13.18 -17.51
N LEU A 166 14.27 12.11 -16.70
CA LEU A 166 15.09 11.89 -15.52
C LEU A 166 16.59 12.09 -15.82
N GLY A 167 17.24 12.99 -15.07
CA GLY A 167 18.64 13.31 -15.25
C GLY A 167 19.43 13.43 -13.93
N PHE A 168 20.70 13.84 -14.05
CA PHE A 168 21.62 13.92 -12.91
C PHE A 168 21.18 14.93 -11.84
N GLY A 169 20.51 16.02 -12.23
CA GLY A 169 20.01 17.01 -11.27
C GLY A 169 19.01 16.40 -10.28
N ASP A 170 18.11 15.55 -10.76
CA ASP A 170 17.10 14.88 -9.93
C ASP A 170 17.74 13.85 -9.00
N LEU A 171 18.68 13.04 -9.52
CA LEU A 171 19.43 12.07 -8.73
C LEU A 171 20.26 12.75 -7.63
N LYS A 172 20.94 13.84 -7.98
CA LYS A 172 21.79 14.61 -7.04
C LYS A 172 21.01 15.05 -5.81
N VAL A 173 19.79 15.59 -5.99
CA VAL A 173 18.95 16.04 -4.87
C VAL A 173 18.68 14.91 -3.88
N VAL A 174 18.33 13.72 -4.38
CA VAL A 174 18.04 12.56 -3.53
C VAL A 174 19.31 12.02 -2.87
N LEU A 175 20.41 11.91 -3.62
CA LEU A 175 21.67 11.36 -3.13
C LEU A 175 22.33 12.28 -2.09
N GLU A 176 22.36 13.60 -2.32
CA GLU A 176 22.87 14.58 -1.36
C GLU A 176 22.07 14.54 -0.06
N ARG A 177 20.74 14.42 -0.17
CA ARG A 177 19.86 14.29 1.00
C ARG A 177 20.18 13.06 1.85
N ILE A 178 20.32 11.89 1.24
CA ILE A 178 20.68 10.66 1.97
C ILE A 178 22.07 10.80 2.58
N SER A 179 23.03 11.39 1.84
CA SER A 179 24.42 11.57 2.30
C SER A 179 24.57 12.50 3.51
N ALA A 180 23.59 13.37 3.74
CA ALA A 180 23.55 14.31 4.87
C ALA A 180 22.95 13.70 6.15
N LEU A 181 22.39 12.49 6.08
CA LEU A 181 21.90 11.77 7.25
C LEU A 181 23.07 11.21 8.08
N PRO A 182 22.91 11.05 9.42
CA PRO A 182 23.94 10.45 10.25
C PRO A 182 24.32 9.05 9.75
N ALA A 183 25.58 8.84 9.39
CA ALA A 183 26.06 7.55 8.90
C ALA A 183 26.24 6.55 10.07
N PRO A 184 25.74 5.32 9.95
CA PRO A 184 26.11 4.23 10.85
C PRO A 184 27.59 3.82 10.63
N PRO A 185 28.25 3.20 11.63
CA PRO A 185 29.61 2.71 11.47
C PRO A 185 29.70 1.63 10.39
N MET A 186 30.74 1.68 9.55
CA MET A 186 30.96 0.75 8.43
C MET A 186 31.05 -0.71 8.91
N THR A 187 30.38 -1.61 8.19
CA THR A 187 30.49 -3.06 8.37
C THR A 187 30.83 -3.76 7.05
N ASP A 188 31.57 -4.87 7.12
CA ASP A 188 32.02 -5.62 5.94
C ASP A 188 30.85 -6.08 5.05
N ILE A 189 31.03 -5.90 3.75
CA ILE A 189 30.08 -6.17 2.67
C ILE A 189 30.26 -7.62 2.19
N GLN A 190 29.18 -8.39 2.04
CA GLN A 190 29.19 -9.71 1.40
C GLN A 190 28.66 -9.66 -0.04
N ASP A 191 29.21 -10.55 -0.89
CA ASP A 191 28.90 -10.72 -2.32
C ASP A 191 27.50 -11.28 -2.62
N VAL A 192 27.04 -11.07 -3.86
CA VAL A 192 25.64 -11.02 -4.28
C VAL A 192 25.28 -12.01 -5.41
N PRO A 193 24.29 -12.90 -5.23
CA PRO A 193 23.65 -13.70 -6.28
C PRO A 193 22.24 -13.19 -6.71
N THR A 194 21.75 -13.70 -7.85
CA THR A 194 20.57 -13.21 -8.61
C THR A 194 19.23 -13.90 -8.25
N GLY A 195 18.09 -13.16 -8.18
CA GLY A 195 16.70 -13.73 -8.19
C GLY A 195 15.72 -13.33 -7.06
N LYS A 196 15.53 -12.03 -6.76
CA LYS A 196 14.98 -11.56 -5.47
C LYS A 196 13.48 -11.24 -5.36
N ILE A 197 12.80 -10.92 -6.45
CA ILE A 197 11.45 -10.33 -6.38
C ILE A 197 10.46 -11.36 -5.81
N GLU A 198 10.56 -12.60 -6.26
CA GLU A 198 9.73 -13.72 -5.82
C GLU A 198 10.07 -14.19 -4.39
N ALA A 199 11.31 -13.97 -3.94
CA ALA A 199 11.78 -14.39 -2.61
C ALA A 199 11.24 -13.54 -1.46
N ASN A 200 10.85 -12.29 -1.74
CA ASN A 200 10.46 -11.31 -0.71
C ASN A 200 8.95 -11.05 -0.66
N ALA A 201 8.12 -11.86 -1.33
CA ALA A 201 6.66 -11.72 -1.35
C ALA A 201 6.18 -10.27 -1.61
N LEU A 202 6.90 -9.54 -2.48
CA LEU A 202 6.56 -8.17 -2.85
C LEU A 202 5.30 -8.16 -3.73
N SER A 203 4.45 -7.15 -3.57
CA SER A 203 3.25 -7.02 -4.41
C SER A 203 3.64 -6.75 -5.86
N GLU A 204 2.74 -7.07 -6.80
CA GLU A 204 2.95 -6.83 -8.23
C GLU A 204 3.29 -5.34 -8.50
N ALA A 205 2.68 -4.44 -7.75
CA ALA A 205 2.95 -3.00 -7.81
C ALA A 205 4.41 -2.68 -7.45
N VAL A 206 4.90 -3.15 -6.31
CA VAL A 206 6.29 -2.92 -5.89
C VAL A 206 7.27 -3.60 -6.85
N ALA A 207 6.97 -4.81 -7.29
CA ALA A 207 7.77 -5.53 -8.28
C ALA A 207 7.90 -4.74 -9.60
N GLN A 208 6.79 -4.16 -10.09
CA GLN A 208 6.82 -3.32 -11.29
C GLN A 208 7.64 -2.05 -11.05
N LEU A 209 7.46 -1.35 -9.93
CA LEU A 209 8.22 -0.14 -9.60
C LEU A 209 9.73 -0.39 -9.56
N LEU A 210 10.17 -1.50 -8.95
CA LEU A 210 11.57 -1.91 -8.93
C LEU A 210 12.10 -2.13 -10.36
N LYS A 211 11.37 -2.86 -11.20
CA LYS A 211 11.75 -3.07 -12.61
C LYS A 211 11.86 -1.76 -13.38
N GLU A 212 10.94 -0.83 -13.16
CA GLU A 212 10.96 0.48 -13.81
C GLU A 212 12.17 1.33 -13.38
N GLY A 213 12.52 1.29 -12.10
CA GLY A 213 13.73 1.94 -11.56
C GLY A 213 15.03 1.30 -12.06
N MET A 214 15.08 -0.02 -12.17
CA MET A 214 16.25 -0.76 -12.67
C MET A 214 16.65 -0.34 -14.08
N VAL A 215 15.69 0.03 -14.95
CA VAL A 215 15.99 0.56 -16.30
C VAL A 215 16.92 1.78 -16.24
N LYS A 216 16.90 2.55 -15.16
CA LYS A 216 17.70 3.77 -14.96
C LYS A 216 18.82 3.57 -13.93
N SER A 217 18.99 2.38 -13.36
CA SER A 217 20.06 2.10 -12.39
C SER A 217 21.49 2.39 -12.92
N PRO A 218 21.80 2.22 -14.23
CA PRO A 218 23.11 2.60 -14.75
C PRO A 218 23.43 4.09 -14.60
N LEU A 219 22.42 4.98 -14.56
CA LEU A 219 22.65 6.41 -14.31
C LEU A 219 23.15 6.67 -12.90
N VAL A 220 22.73 5.87 -11.91
CA VAL A 220 23.22 5.97 -10.53
C VAL A 220 24.67 5.51 -10.46
N ALA A 221 25.00 4.40 -11.13
CA ALA A 221 26.38 3.94 -11.23
C ALA A 221 27.30 4.99 -11.87
N ASP A 222 26.87 5.56 -13.00
CA ASP A 222 27.61 6.59 -13.74
C ASP A 222 27.76 7.88 -12.94
N PHE A 223 26.71 8.29 -12.21
CA PHE A 223 26.78 9.43 -11.30
C PHE A 223 27.85 9.21 -10.21
N LEU A 224 27.81 8.05 -9.53
CA LEU A 224 28.72 7.74 -8.44
C LEU A 224 30.18 7.60 -8.92
N SER A 225 30.42 7.08 -10.12
CA SER A 225 31.79 6.96 -10.66
C SER A 225 32.42 8.29 -11.07
N HIS A 226 31.59 9.30 -11.38
CA HIS A 226 32.05 10.64 -11.75
C HIS A 226 31.93 11.65 -10.60
N TRP A 227 31.44 11.22 -9.44
CA TRP A 227 31.31 12.08 -8.26
C TRP A 227 32.65 12.29 -7.59
N TYR A 228 32.87 13.49 -7.04
CA TYR A 228 34.16 13.87 -6.45
C TYR A 228 34.49 13.14 -5.14
N ASP A 229 33.48 12.67 -4.43
CA ASP A 229 33.62 11.85 -3.22
C ASP A 229 33.49 10.37 -3.58
N GLU A 230 34.65 9.71 -3.73
CA GLU A 230 34.75 8.28 -4.07
C GLU A 230 34.11 7.36 -3.01
N THR A 231 33.94 7.84 -1.77
CA THR A 231 33.34 7.06 -0.67
C THR A 231 31.81 7.15 -0.64
N LEU A 232 31.21 8.04 -1.42
CA LEU A 232 29.77 8.29 -1.38
C LEU A 232 28.96 7.02 -1.65
N GLY A 233 29.35 6.22 -2.65
CA GLY A 233 28.64 4.99 -2.99
C GLY A 233 28.61 3.97 -1.85
N GLU A 234 29.72 3.80 -1.14
CA GLU A 234 29.82 2.89 0.02
C GLU A 234 29.01 3.40 1.21
N ARG A 235 29.10 4.70 1.52
CA ARG A 235 28.31 5.32 2.60
C ARG A 235 26.80 5.16 2.37
N LEU A 236 26.36 5.33 1.12
CA LEU A 236 24.95 5.15 0.75
C LEU A 236 24.52 3.69 0.87
N ALA A 237 25.34 2.74 0.43
CA ALA A 237 25.07 1.31 0.57
C ALA A 237 24.87 0.91 2.05
N GLU A 238 25.76 1.37 2.95
CA GLU A 238 25.63 1.12 4.38
C GLU A 238 24.40 1.80 5.00
N ALA A 239 24.05 3.01 4.55
CA ALA A 239 22.84 3.70 4.99
C ALA A 239 21.57 2.91 4.61
N PHE A 240 21.48 2.42 3.38
CA PHE A 240 20.37 1.59 2.91
C PHE A 240 20.27 0.26 3.68
N LYS A 241 21.41 -0.43 3.91
CA LYS A 241 21.44 -1.65 4.73
C LYS A 241 20.95 -1.41 6.15
N ALA A 242 21.44 -0.37 6.80
CA ALA A 242 21.08 -0.05 8.17
C ALA A 242 19.59 0.26 8.29
N GLU A 243 19.05 1.05 7.36
CA GLU A 243 17.63 1.39 7.35
C GLU A 243 16.76 0.16 7.07
N TYR A 244 17.14 -0.68 6.10
CA TYR A 244 16.45 -1.94 5.85
C TYR A 244 16.45 -2.86 7.08
N ARG A 245 17.60 -3.04 7.76
CA ARG A 245 17.71 -3.82 9.01
C ARG A 245 16.80 -3.27 10.10
N ARG A 246 16.72 -1.94 10.24
CA ARG A 246 15.84 -1.26 11.19
C ARG A 246 14.36 -1.58 10.93
N LEU A 247 13.94 -1.56 9.67
CA LEU A 247 12.55 -1.76 9.25
C LEU A 247 12.10 -3.23 9.31
N ARG A 248 13.00 -4.16 9.01
CA ARG A 248 12.69 -5.61 8.94
C ARG A 248 12.13 -6.19 10.25
N GLY A 249 12.41 -5.56 11.39
CA GLY A 249 11.94 -6.03 12.70
C GLY A 249 10.45 -5.84 12.97
N GLY A 250 9.73 -5.03 12.18
CA GLY A 250 8.31 -4.70 12.47
C GLY A 250 7.43 -4.44 11.25
N HIS A 251 7.95 -4.61 10.04
CA HIS A 251 7.22 -4.28 8.81
C HIS A 251 7.25 -5.44 7.82
N GLY A 252 6.13 -5.61 7.10
CA GLY A 252 6.09 -6.51 5.94
C GLY A 252 6.86 -5.93 4.74
N PRO A 253 7.22 -6.76 3.75
CA PRO A 253 8.06 -6.35 2.61
C PRO A 253 7.58 -5.10 1.86
N ASN A 254 6.28 -4.99 1.57
CA ASN A 254 5.71 -3.82 0.89
C ASN A 254 5.75 -2.55 1.74
N GLN A 255 5.60 -2.69 3.06
CA GLN A 255 5.76 -1.57 3.99
C GLN A 255 7.24 -1.14 4.06
N ILE A 256 8.17 -2.09 4.16
CA ILE A 256 9.61 -1.78 4.14
C ILE A 256 9.98 -0.98 2.90
N TYR A 257 9.49 -1.39 1.72
CA TYR A 257 9.71 -0.64 0.48
C TYR A 257 9.18 0.80 0.57
N ALA A 258 7.97 0.97 1.10
CA ALA A 258 7.35 2.29 1.27
C ALA A 258 8.11 3.18 2.27
N GLU A 259 8.59 2.60 3.37
CA GLU A 259 9.40 3.31 4.36
C GLU A 259 10.75 3.72 3.77
N LEU A 260 11.40 2.86 2.98
CA LEU A 260 12.62 3.21 2.24
C LEU A 260 12.39 4.35 1.24
N GLN A 261 11.26 4.33 0.53
CA GLN A 261 10.86 5.43 -0.36
C GLN A 261 10.66 6.74 0.40
N SER A 262 9.97 6.70 1.54
CA SER A 262 9.77 7.88 2.40
C SER A 262 11.08 8.40 2.98
N TRP A 263 11.95 7.49 3.43
CA TRP A 263 13.26 7.82 3.98
C TRP A 263 14.17 8.48 2.93
N ALA A 264 14.29 7.88 1.75
CA ALA A 264 15.13 8.39 0.66
C ALA A 264 14.55 9.67 0.02
N GLY A 265 13.25 9.69 -0.26
CA GLY A 265 12.57 10.81 -0.93
C GLY A 265 12.19 11.97 -0.03
N GLY A 266 11.85 11.69 1.22
CA GLY A 266 11.55 12.68 2.25
C GLY A 266 10.09 12.99 2.42
N ASP A 267 9.81 13.77 3.47
CA ASP A 267 8.45 14.02 3.97
C ASP A 267 7.60 14.88 3.01
N HIS A 268 8.20 15.44 1.97
CA HIS A 268 7.50 16.23 0.96
C HIS A 268 7.15 15.39 -0.26
N LEU A 269 5.91 15.55 -0.74
CA LEU A 269 5.45 15.07 -2.04
C LEU A 269 6.28 15.77 -3.14
N GLY A 270 7.40 15.17 -3.50
CA GLY A 270 8.28 15.67 -4.56
C GLY A 270 7.64 15.61 -5.94
N THR A 271 8.29 16.25 -6.93
CA THR A 271 7.88 16.17 -8.33
C THR A 271 7.90 14.72 -8.85
N PRO A 272 7.21 14.41 -9.96
CA PRO A 272 7.32 13.10 -10.60
C PRO A 272 8.78 12.66 -10.83
N GLU A 273 9.65 13.58 -11.25
CA GLU A 273 11.08 13.34 -11.48
C GLU A 273 11.80 12.96 -10.19
N HIS A 274 11.50 13.66 -9.07
CA HIS A 274 12.03 13.32 -7.76
C HIS A 274 11.56 11.92 -7.30
N GLN A 275 10.27 11.61 -7.47
CA GLN A 275 9.76 10.27 -7.14
C GLN A 275 10.48 9.20 -7.95
N LEU A 276 10.68 9.43 -9.25
CA LEU A 276 11.39 8.48 -10.10
C LEU A 276 12.88 8.36 -9.75
N ALA A 277 13.53 9.45 -9.36
CA ALA A 277 14.90 9.42 -8.84
C ALA A 277 15.01 8.52 -7.61
N VAL A 278 14.08 8.65 -6.66
CA VAL A 278 13.99 7.78 -5.47
C VAL A 278 13.79 6.33 -5.86
N LEU A 279 12.84 6.03 -6.76
CA LEU A 279 12.61 4.66 -7.26
C LEU A 279 13.88 4.07 -7.89
N THR A 280 14.59 4.87 -8.68
CA THR A 280 15.81 4.46 -9.38
C THR A 280 16.93 4.13 -8.39
N ILE A 281 17.09 4.94 -7.34
CA ILE A 281 18.12 4.72 -6.31
C ILE A 281 17.80 3.49 -5.46
N ILE A 282 16.53 3.28 -5.07
CA ILE A 282 16.11 2.07 -4.36
C ILE A 282 16.36 0.84 -5.23
N ALA A 283 16.00 0.90 -6.52
CA ALA A 283 16.24 -0.19 -7.46
C ALA A 283 17.74 -0.52 -7.62
N TYR A 284 18.60 0.49 -7.66
CA TYR A 284 20.06 0.31 -7.71
C TYR A 284 20.59 -0.46 -6.50
N TYR A 285 20.19 -0.08 -5.28
CA TYR A 285 20.62 -0.77 -4.05
C TYR A 285 19.92 -2.13 -3.84
N PHE A 286 18.73 -2.32 -4.43
CA PHE A 286 18.07 -3.63 -4.51
C PHE A 286 18.88 -4.59 -5.39
N GLU A 287 19.31 -4.13 -6.57
CA GLU A 287 20.13 -4.88 -7.54
C GLU A 287 21.48 -5.30 -6.95
N ARG A 288 22.10 -4.45 -6.12
CA ARG A 288 23.39 -4.68 -5.46
C ARG A 288 23.33 -5.42 -4.11
N CYS A 289 22.17 -5.95 -3.72
CA CYS A 289 21.91 -6.57 -2.41
C CYS A 289 22.27 -5.81 -1.15
N ASP A 290 22.17 -4.50 -1.22
CA ASP A 290 22.22 -3.71 0.00
C ASP A 290 20.88 -3.78 0.76
N ILE A 291 19.78 -4.18 0.10
CA ILE A 291 18.44 -4.36 0.69
C ILE A 291 17.71 -5.60 0.14
N PHE A 292 16.79 -6.16 0.94
CA PHE A 292 15.96 -7.36 0.69
C PHE A 292 16.70 -8.71 0.59
N GLU A 293 16.03 -9.80 0.97
CA GLU A 293 16.60 -11.15 1.09
C GLU A 293 16.85 -11.83 -0.27
N GLU A 294 17.76 -12.79 -0.26
CA GLU A 294 17.98 -13.70 -1.39
C GLU A 294 16.94 -14.84 -1.42
N PRO A 295 16.63 -15.40 -2.61
CA PRO A 295 15.94 -16.69 -2.66
C PRO A 295 16.79 -17.73 -1.94
N ARG A 296 16.19 -18.46 -0.99
CA ARG A 296 16.85 -19.62 -0.39
C ARG A 296 17.23 -20.57 -1.51
N SER A 297 18.53 -20.82 -1.69
CA SER A 297 18.97 -21.92 -2.56
C SER A 297 18.26 -23.18 -2.08
N ALA A 298 17.56 -23.86 -2.99
CA ALA A 298 17.02 -25.17 -2.68
C ALA A 298 18.22 -26.03 -2.26
N ALA A 299 18.29 -26.37 -0.97
CA ALA A 299 19.20 -27.39 -0.49
C ALA A 299 18.89 -28.65 -1.31
N ARG A 300 19.85 -29.04 -2.15
CA ARG A 300 19.82 -30.32 -2.87
C ARG A 300 19.89 -31.47 -1.88
#